data_AF-A0A812UU30-F1
#
_entry.id   AF-A0A812UU30-F1
#
_cell.length_a   1.000
_cell.length_b   1.000
_cell.length_c   1.000
_cell.angle_alpha   90.00
_cell.angle_beta   90.00
_cell.angle_gamma   90.00
#
_symmetry.space_group_name_H-M   'P 1'
#
loop_
_entity.id
_entity.type
_entity.pdbx_description
1 polymer ?
#
loop_
_entity_poly.entity_id
_entity_poly.type
_entity_poly.pdbx_seq_one_letter_code
_entity_poly.pdbx_strand_id
1 'polypeptide(L)'
;MPQDALAMLKDGNERFAVGAPTAGKVHQSMRADLNNMGQAPHTALVGCADSRVPLETVFDALPGDLFVLRNATPAHMPRAACLAAWSSAPDGHALDLLLQGLRSVAETA
;
A
#
# COMPACT_ATOMS: atom_id res chain seq x y z
N MET A 1 9.45 13.52 3.01
CA MET A 1 10.39 13.22 1.91
C MET A 1 10.20 11.76 1.49
N PRO A 2 10.64 11.32 0.29
CA PRO A 2 10.44 9.94 -0.18
C PRO A 2 10.91 8.86 0.82
N GLN A 3 12.01 9.11 1.54
CA GLN A 3 12.51 8.23 2.59
C GLN A 3 11.55 8.05 3.78
N ASP A 4 10.77 9.08 4.12
CA ASP A 4 9.81 9.02 5.23
C ASP A 4 8.60 8.16 4.84
N ALA A 5 8.12 8.33 3.61
CA ALA A 5 7.03 7.53 3.04
C ALA A 5 7.39 6.04 3.00
N LEU A 6 8.63 5.72 2.62
CA LEU A 6 9.11 4.35 2.56
C LEU A 6 9.22 3.69 3.93
N ALA A 7 9.69 4.43 4.94
CA ALA A 7 9.71 3.97 6.32
C ALA A 7 8.30 3.70 6.84
N MET A 8 7.34 4.59 6.59
CA MET A 8 5.94 4.40 6.97
C MET A 8 5.34 3.11 6.40
N LEU A 9 5.62 2.79 5.13
CA LEU A 9 5.17 1.54 4.51
C LEU A 9 5.83 0.31 5.14
N LYS A 10 7.15 0.36 5.41
CA LYS A 10 7.85 -0.74 6.09
C LYS A 10 7.25 -1.02 7.46
N ASP A 11 7.13 0.04 8.27
CA ASP A 11 6.63 -0.07 9.64
C ASP A 11 5.19 -0.61 9.65
N GLY A 12 4.35 -0.16 8.71
CA GLY A 12 2.99 -0.67 8.54
C GLY A 12 2.94 -2.16 8.16
N ASN A 13 3.77 -2.57 7.20
CA ASN A 13 3.88 -3.97 6.81
C ASN A 13 4.41 -4.86 7.94
N GLU A 14 5.38 -4.39 8.72
CA GLU A 14 5.87 -5.11 9.89
C GLU A 14 4.77 -5.33 10.92
N ARG A 15 3.96 -4.29 11.21
CA ARG A 15 2.80 -4.40 12.10
C ARG A 15 1.75 -5.38 11.57
N PHE A 16 1.46 -5.36 10.27
CA PHE A 16 0.57 -6.33 9.65
C PHE A 16 1.10 -7.77 9.78
N ALA A 17 2.38 -7.99 9.47
CA ALA A 17 3.00 -9.32 9.49
C ALA A 17 2.97 -9.98 10.87
N VAL A 18 3.08 -9.18 11.94
CA VAL A 18 3.00 -9.68 13.33
C VAL A 18 1.59 -9.61 13.92
N GLY A 19 0.59 -9.19 13.15
CA GLY A 19 -0.81 -9.09 13.61
C GLY A 19 -1.06 -8.00 14.65
N ALA A 20 -0.26 -6.92 14.66
CA ALA A 20 -0.35 -5.81 15.60
C ALA A 20 -0.60 -4.46 14.90
N PRO A 21 -1.72 -4.31 14.15
CA PRO A 21 -2.04 -3.04 13.50
C PRO A 21 -2.27 -1.93 14.53
N THR A 22 -1.82 -0.73 14.19
CA THR A 22 -1.98 0.48 15.02
C THR A 22 -2.92 1.49 14.40
N ALA A 23 -3.25 1.34 13.11
CA ALA A 23 -4.26 2.16 12.47
C ALA A 23 -5.58 2.02 13.22
N GLY A 24 -6.11 3.15 13.65
CA GLY A 24 -7.39 3.21 14.35
C GLY A 24 -8.57 2.78 13.47
N LYS A 25 -9.77 2.89 14.02
CA LYS A 25 -10.99 2.67 13.23
C LYS A 25 -11.23 3.85 12.29
N VAL A 26 -11.73 3.57 11.09
CA VAL A 26 -12.19 4.63 10.19
C VAL A 26 -13.48 5.25 10.73
N HIS A 27 -13.42 6.53 11.07
CA HIS A 27 -14.57 7.31 11.56
C HIS A 27 -15.29 8.05 10.43
N GLN A 28 -16.56 8.39 10.66
CA GLN A 28 -17.34 9.17 9.69
C GLN A 28 -16.79 10.60 9.51
N SER A 29 -16.26 11.21 10.59
CA SER A 29 -15.63 12.52 10.55
C SER A 29 -14.46 12.56 9.57
N MET A 30 -13.59 11.56 9.60
CA MET A 30 -12.45 11.44 8.68
C MET A 30 -12.89 11.46 7.21
N ARG A 31 -13.98 10.78 6.85
CA ARG A 31 -14.53 10.83 5.49
C ARG A 31 -15.07 12.22 5.14
N ALA A 32 -15.71 12.88 6.10
CA ALA A 32 -16.21 14.25 5.89
C ALA A 32 -15.03 15.23 5.67
N ASP A 33 -13.96 15.10 6.46
CA ASP A 33 -12.77 15.94 6.35
C ASP A 33 -12.09 15.75 4.98
N LEU A 34 -11.90 14.52 4.52
CA LEU A 34 -11.33 14.23 3.19
C LEU A 34 -12.18 14.79 2.04
N ASN A 35 -13.52 14.76 2.18
CA ASN A 35 -14.41 15.31 1.16
C ASN A 35 -14.39 16.85 1.13
N ASN A 36 -14.31 17.49 2.30
CA ASN A 36 -14.41 18.95 2.43
C ASN A 36 -13.06 19.65 2.24
N MET A 37 -11.97 19.02 2.66
CA MET A 37 -10.62 19.60 2.69
C MET A 37 -9.69 18.98 1.64
N GLY A 38 -10.11 17.91 0.98
CA GLY A 38 -9.30 17.15 0.03
C GLY A 38 -8.42 16.09 0.70
N GLN A 39 -7.67 15.37 -0.13
CA GLN A 39 -6.71 14.35 0.28
C GLN A 39 -5.29 14.77 -0.06
N ALA A 40 -4.33 14.40 0.79
CA ALA A 40 -2.90 14.64 0.58
C ALA A 40 -2.11 13.37 0.94
N PRO A 41 -2.26 12.29 0.14
CA PRO A 41 -1.62 11.01 0.42
C PRO A 41 -0.10 11.15 0.38
N HIS A 42 0.57 10.51 1.34
CA HIS A 42 2.03 10.50 1.41
C HIS A 42 2.64 9.55 0.36
N THR A 43 1.86 8.60 -0.17
CA THR A 43 2.34 7.65 -1.18
C THR A 43 1.27 7.25 -2.17
N ALA A 44 1.67 7.14 -3.44
CA ALA A 44 0.90 6.49 -4.48
C ALA A 44 1.44 5.06 -4.73
N LEU A 45 0.55 4.07 -4.76
CA LEU A 45 0.88 2.65 -4.93
C LEU A 45 0.12 2.07 -6.13
N VAL A 46 0.77 1.15 -6.84
CA VAL A 46 0.12 0.32 -7.85
C VAL A 46 0.25 -1.14 -7.46
N GLY A 47 -0.88 -1.83 -7.28
CA GLY A 47 -0.91 -3.19 -6.79
C GLY A 47 -1.85 -4.12 -7.56
N CYS A 48 -1.83 -5.39 -7.17
CA CYS A 48 -2.71 -6.39 -7.72
C CYS A 48 -4.15 -6.20 -7.22
N ALA A 49 -5.14 -6.48 -8.07
CA ALA A 49 -6.55 -6.55 -7.70
C ALA A 49 -6.92 -7.80 -6.86
N ASP A 50 -5.96 -8.65 -6.49
CA ASP A 50 -6.15 -9.84 -5.63
C ASP A 50 -6.76 -9.44 -4.28
N SER A 51 -7.94 -9.97 -3.97
CA SER A 51 -8.70 -9.60 -2.77
C SER A 51 -8.00 -9.93 -1.45
N ARG A 52 -7.00 -10.83 -1.46
CA ARG A 52 -6.20 -11.19 -0.27
C ARG A 52 -5.15 -10.15 0.09
N VAL A 53 -4.94 -9.16 -0.79
CA VAL A 53 -3.93 -8.12 -0.62
C VAL A 53 -4.57 -6.72 -0.60
N PRO A 54 -5.35 -6.39 0.44
CA PRO A 54 -5.79 -5.01 0.67
C PRO A 54 -4.60 -4.15 1.13
N LEU A 55 -4.09 -3.28 0.25
CA LEU A 55 -2.84 -2.54 0.49
C LEU A 55 -2.94 -1.59 1.69
N GLU A 56 -4.09 -0.96 1.90
CA GLU A 56 -4.34 -0.10 3.05
C GLU A 56 -4.26 -0.88 4.37
N THR A 57 -4.70 -2.14 4.38
CA THR A 57 -4.58 -3.01 5.56
C THR A 57 -3.17 -3.55 5.74
N VAL A 58 -2.52 -3.99 4.65
CA VAL A 58 -1.15 -4.51 4.68
C VAL A 58 -0.17 -3.45 5.17
N PHE A 59 -0.37 -2.18 4.79
CA PHE A 59 0.49 -1.08 5.21
C PHE A 59 -0.04 -0.31 6.43
N ASP A 60 -1.03 -0.85 7.14
CA ASP A 60 -1.60 -0.26 8.35
C ASP A 60 -1.91 1.24 8.19
N ALA A 61 -2.60 1.58 7.09
CA ALA A 61 -2.88 2.93 6.64
C ALA A 61 -4.38 3.28 6.75
N LEU A 62 -4.68 4.57 6.88
CA LEU A 62 -6.03 5.11 6.96
C LEU A 62 -6.44 5.82 5.65
N PRO A 63 -7.74 6.08 5.44
CA PRO A 63 -8.20 6.88 4.33
C PRO A 63 -7.46 8.22 4.25
N GLY A 64 -6.90 8.52 3.07
CA GLY A 64 -6.13 9.73 2.83
C GLY A 64 -4.61 9.55 2.95
N ASP A 65 -4.12 8.44 3.50
CA ASP A 65 -2.68 8.17 3.61
C ASP A 65 -2.09 7.67 2.28
N LEU A 66 -2.81 6.78 1.60
CA LEU A 66 -2.39 6.12 0.37
C LEU A 66 -3.31 6.46 -0.80
N PHE A 67 -2.71 6.69 -1.97
CA PHE A 67 -3.41 6.71 -3.25
C PHE A 67 -3.15 5.40 -3.98
N VAL A 68 -4.15 4.53 -4.09
CA VAL A 68 -3.94 3.16 -4.57
C VAL A 68 -4.61 2.94 -5.93
N LEU A 69 -3.85 2.48 -6.91
CA LEU A 69 -4.34 1.93 -8.16
C LEU A 69 -4.19 0.40 -8.14
N ARG A 70 -5.26 -0.35 -8.46
CA ARG A 70 -5.22 -1.81 -8.47
C ARG A 70 -5.64 -2.34 -9.84
N ASN A 71 -4.87 -3.29 -10.39
CA ASN A 71 -5.19 -3.95 -11.66
C ASN A 71 -5.12 -5.48 -11.53
N ALA A 72 -5.94 -6.18 -12.31
CA ALA A 72 -5.83 -7.62 -12.47
C ALA A 72 -4.84 -7.93 -13.60
N THR A 73 -3.81 -8.74 -13.34
CA THR A 73 -3.03 -9.32 -14.43
C THR A 73 -3.65 -10.62 -14.90
N PRO A 74 -3.50 -10.97 -16.19
CA PRO A 74 -3.87 -12.29 -16.70
C PRO A 74 -3.22 -13.42 -15.89
N ALA A 75 -3.94 -14.52 -15.69
CA ALA A 75 -3.50 -15.64 -14.84
C ALA A 75 -2.16 -16.29 -15.24
N HIS A 76 -1.71 -16.08 -16.47
CA HIS A 76 -0.43 -16.59 -16.98
C HIS A 76 0.77 -15.66 -16.74
N MET A 77 0.54 -14.44 -16.24
CA MET A 77 1.64 -13.56 -15.84
C MET A 77 2.17 -13.99 -14.47
N PRO A 78 3.50 -14.04 -14.27
CA PRO A 78 4.06 -14.28 -12.95
C PRO A 78 3.56 -13.20 -11.99
N ARG A 79 3.18 -13.57 -10.76
CA ARG A 79 2.62 -12.62 -9.76
C ARG A 79 3.48 -11.37 -9.55
N ALA A 80 4.78 -11.46 -9.79
CA ALA A 80 5.73 -10.33 -9.77
C ALA A 80 5.44 -9.25 -10.84
N ALA A 81 4.86 -9.60 -12.00
CA ALA A 81 4.47 -8.65 -13.05
C ALA A 81 3.23 -7.82 -12.69
N CYS A 82 2.50 -8.23 -11.66
CA CYS A 82 1.33 -7.52 -11.13
C CYS A 82 1.69 -6.26 -10.32
N LEU A 83 2.97 -6.04 -10.03
CA LEU A 83 3.48 -5.00 -9.12
C LEU A 83 4.07 -3.75 -9.80
N ALA A 84 4.18 -3.70 -11.12
CA ALA A 84 4.90 -2.62 -11.79
C ALA A 84 4.00 -1.82 -12.73
N ALA A 85 3.52 -0.64 -12.28
CA ALA A 85 3.28 0.52 -13.16
C ALA A 85 2.90 1.80 -12.37
N TRP A 86 3.85 2.64 -11.98
CA TRP A 86 4.14 3.90 -12.71
C TRP A 86 5.35 4.61 -12.06
N SER A 87 6.33 4.98 -12.89
CA SER A 87 7.55 5.65 -12.47
C SER A 87 7.37 7.17 -12.53
N SER A 88 7.61 7.84 -11.42
CA SER A 88 8.13 9.21 -11.42
C SER A 88 9.09 9.45 -10.24
N ALA A 89 9.84 8.42 -9.84
CA ALA A 89 10.93 8.54 -8.87
C ALA A 89 12.22 7.95 -9.48
N PRO A 90 13.34 8.72 -9.52
CA PRO A 90 14.55 8.38 -10.27
C PRO A 90 15.39 7.22 -9.70
N ASP A 91 15.02 6.65 -8.55
CA ASP A 91 15.88 5.80 -7.73
C ASP A 91 15.34 4.38 -7.44
N GLY A 92 14.13 4.02 -7.88
CA GLY A 92 13.68 2.61 -7.93
C GLY A 92 13.45 1.88 -6.59
N HIS A 93 13.77 2.49 -5.44
CA HIS A 93 13.71 1.84 -4.12
C HIS A 93 12.27 1.54 -3.64
N ALA A 94 11.27 2.27 -4.15
CA ALA A 94 9.87 2.03 -3.81
C ALA A 94 9.33 0.70 -4.39
N LEU A 95 9.88 0.24 -5.53
CA LEU A 95 9.44 -1.01 -6.18
C LEU A 95 9.93 -2.24 -5.41
N ASP A 96 11.17 -2.21 -4.92
CA ASP A 96 11.73 -3.32 -4.13
C ASP A 96 10.96 -3.56 -2.83
N LEU A 97 10.38 -2.51 -2.25
CA LEU A 97 9.65 -2.59 -0.99
C LEU A 97 8.19 -3.00 -1.14
N LEU A 98 7.55 -2.59 -2.23
CA LEU A 98 6.28 -3.16 -2.67
C LEU A 98 6.44 -4.67 -2.93
N LEU A 99 7.55 -5.08 -3.55
CA LEU A 99 7.89 -6.48 -3.82
C LEU A 99 8.27 -7.27 -2.56
N GLN A 100 8.87 -6.65 -1.54
CA GLN A 100 9.20 -7.30 -0.26
C GLN A 100 7.96 -7.49 0.64
N GLY A 101 7.13 -6.46 0.80
CA GLY A 101 5.89 -6.56 1.58
C GLY A 101 4.93 -7.61 1.01
N LEU A 102 4.80 -7.67 -0.33
CA LEU A 102 3.93 -8.62 -1.00
C LEU A 102 4.46 -10.06 -1.06
N ARG A 103 5.78 -10.28 -0.96
CA ARG A 103 6.32 -11.62 -0.69
C ARG A 103 5.92 -12.10 0.70
N SER A 104 6.01 -11.23 1.71
CA SER A 104 5.60 -11.55 3.09
C SER A 104 4.11 -11.93 3.18
N VAL A 105 3.23 -11.20 2.48
CA VAL A 105 1.79 -11.51 2.40
C VAL A 105 1.52 -12.81 1.62
N ALA A 106 2.32 -13.12 0.59
CA ALA A 106 2.17 -14.35 -0.18
C ALA A 106 2.71 -15.61 0.54
N GLU A 107 3.58 -15.45 1.53
CA GLU A 107 4.12 -16.54 2.36
C GLU A 107 3.26 -16.83 3.60
N THR A 108 2.41 -15.88 4.01
CA THR A 108 1.53 -15.97 5.18
C THR A 108 0.08 -16.32 4.85
N ALA A 109 -0.28 -16.49 3.57
CA ALA A 109 -1.62 -16.82 3.06
C ALA A 109 -1.64 -18.12 2.22
#